data_AF-A0A4U6TEL3-F1
#
_entry.id   AF-A0A4U6TEL3-F1
#
_cell.length_a   1.000
_cell.length_b   1.000
_cell.length_c   1.000
_cell.angle_alpha   90.00
_cell.angle_beta   90.00
_cell.angle_gamma   90.00
#
_symmetry.space_group_name_H-M   'P 1'
#
loop_
_entity.id
_entity.type
_entity.pdbx_description
1 polymer ?
#
loop_
_entity_poly.entity_id
_entity_poly.type
_entity_poly.pdbx_seq_one_letter_code
_entity_poly.pdbx_strand_id
1 'polypeptide(L)'
;MEEVRTRVLNDDDDDNERGIQTWQGSPDICKVTRSLATYIKSLWDNYWRLNYIVRAAAELGSYVPNRDIITSFHLSAQQVKTDPLTTLALEMVFSLEVKLAKRSESFPDHSLRFLFLVNNTHFQWQQLHPFFSMKYKEVLGLKIEDYIQKYLQASWAPVMSCLYNHTPRWFRKNSALPKFDSKFQKTYTAHKHWKVPDPELRSGRSRRSVAEACTPGGAWEPWWCRRAAAA
;
A
#
# COMPACT_ATOMS: atom_id res chain seq x y z
N MET A 1 22.51 -4.41 -16.73
CA MET A 1 21.71 -4.22 -15.49
C MET A 1 20.37 -3.60 -15.79
N GLU A 2 20.33 -2.51 -16.56
CA GLU A 2 19.07 -1.88 -16.97
C GLU A 2 18.13 -2.84 -17.74
N GLU A 3 18.65 -3.72 -18.60
CA GLU A 3 17.82 -4.72 -19.30
C GLU A 3 17.13 -5.73 -18.37
N VAL A 4 17.78 -6.13 -17.27
CA VAL A 4 17.18 -7.04 -16.28
C VAL A 4 16.13 -6.29 -15.45
N ARG A 5 16.43 -5.04 -15.07
CA ARG A 5 15.50 -4.14 -14.39
C ARG A 5 14.25 -3.89 -15.24
N THR A 6 14.41 -3.58 -16.52
CA THR A 6 13.29 -3.33 -17.44
C THR A 6 12.49 -4.60 -17.68
N ARG A 7 13.12 -5.77 -17.87
CA ARG A 7 12.39 -7.05 -18.02
C ARG A 7 11.53 -7.39 -16.80
N VAL A 8 12.09 -7.35 -15.59
CA VAL A 8 11.34 -7.63 -14.35
C VAL A 8 10.20 -6.62 -14.15
N LEU A 9 10.41 -5.36 -14.55
CA LEU A 9 9.39 -4.32 -14.44
C LEU A 9 8.39 -4.33 -15.59
N ASN A 10 8.67 -4.96 -16.74
CA ASN A 10 7.81 -4.93 -17.94
C ASN A 10 7.01 -6.23 -18.15
N ASP A 11 7.10 -7.20 -17.23
CA ASP A 11 6.32 -8.45 -17.22
C ASP A 11 4.78 -8.26 -17.05
N ASP A 12 4.25 -7.07 -17.35
CA ASP A 12 2.84 -6.66 -17.18
C ASP A 12 1.99 -6.77 -18.47
N ASP A 13 2.51 -7.29 -19.59
CA ASP A 13 1.70 -7.55 -20.77
C ASP A 13 0.93 -8.87 -20.63
N ASP A 14 -0.10 -8.88 -19.80
CA ASP A 14 -1.33 -9.65 -20.03
C ASP A 14 -2.36 -9.36 -18.94
N ASP A 15 -3.32 -8.49 -19.28
CA ASP A 15 -4.74 -8.58 -18.90
C ASP A 15 -5.54 -7.72 -19.91
N ASN A 16 -5.47 -8.09 -21.21
CA ASN A 16 -6.40 -7.59 -22.22
C ASN A 16 -7.69 -8.44 -22.17
N GLU A 17 -8.48 -8.30 -21.10
CA GLU A 17 -9.86 -8.81 -21.12
C GLU A 17 -10.76 -7.77 -21.78
N ARG A 18 -10.99 -8.00 -23.07
CA ARG A 18 -11.89 -7.23 -23.92
C ARG A 18 -13.34 -7.49 -23.47
N GLY A 19 -13.85 -6.69 -22.56
CA GLY A 19 -15.24 -6.70 -22.13
C GLY A 19 -15.64 -5.37 -21.50
N ILE A 20 -16.75 -4.79 -21.96
CA ILE A 20 -17.31 -3.53 -21.44
C ILE A 20 -17.81 -3.79 -20.02
N GLN A 21 -16.91 -3.67 -19.04
CA GLN A 21 -17.24 -3.39 -17.66
C GLN A 21 -16.58 -2.06 -17.34
N THR A 22 -17.29 -1.21 -16.60
CA THR A 22 -16.70 -0.01 -16.00
C THR A 22 -15.52 -0.46 -15.14
N TRP A 23 -14.31 -0.41 -15.68
CA TRP A 23 -13.10 -0.90 -15.06
C TRP A 23 -12.82 -0.10 -13.79
N GLN A 24 -13.29 -0.60 -12.66
CA GLN A 24 -13.07 0.01 -11.36
C GLN A 24 -11.62 -0.21 -10.89
N GLY A 25 -10.91 -1.18 -11.49
CA GLY A 25 -9.58 -1.63 -11.09
C GLY A 25 -9.63 -2.59 -9.89
N SER A 26 -8.63 -3.46 -9.73
CA SER A 26 -8.49 -4.34 -8.55
C SER A 26 -7.45 -3.78 -7.58
N PRO A 27 -7.71 -3.75 -6.26
CA PRO A 27 -6.72 -3.36 -5.27
C PRO A 27 -5.73 -4.48 -4.95
N ASP A 28 -5.84 -5.64 -5.59
CA ASP A 28 -4.99 -6.80 -5.33
C ASP A 28 -3.50 -6.52 -5.58
N ILE A 29 -2.67 -7.39 -5.00
CA ILE A 29 -1.21 -7.36 -5.19
C ILE A 29 -0.89 -7.69 -6.65
N CYS A 30 -0.20 -6.78 -7.34
CA CYS A 30 0.18 -6.95 -8.75
C CYS A 30 1.17 -8.10 -8.96
N LYS A 31 1.10 -8.71 -10.16
CA LYS A 31 2.10 -9.70 -10.61
C LYS A 31 3.52 -9.14 -10.52
N VAL A 32 3.76 -7.93 -11.05
CA VAL A 32 5.09 -7.26 -10.97
C VAL A 32 5.61 -7.12 -9.53
N THR A 33 4.73 -6.89 -8.54
CA THR A 33 5.13 -6.81 -7.13
C THR A 33 5.56 -8.17 -6.58
N ARG A 34 4.86 -9.25 -6.97
CA ARG A 34 5.22 -10.64 -6.59
C ARG A 34 6.50 -11.09 -7.27
N SER A 35 6.65 -10.81 -8.56
CA SER A 35 7.85 -11.14 -9.34
C SER A 35 9.07 -10.44 -8.77
N LEU A 36 8.97 -9.14 -8.46
CA LEU A 36 10.07 -8.41 -7.85
C LEU A 36 10.47 -8.98 -6.49
N ALA A 37 9.50 -9.28 -5.61
CA ALA A 37 9.81 -9.85 -4.31
C ALA A 37 10.51 -11.21 -4.42
N THR A 38 10.11 -12.03 -5.39
CA THR A 38 10.73 -13.33 -5.69
C THR A 38 12.15 -13.16 -6.23
N TYR A 39 12.34 -12.18 -7.11
CA TYR A 39 13.65 -11.86 -7.66
C TYR A 39 14.62 -11.39 -6.56
N ILE A 40 14.19 -10.45 -5.71
CA ILE A 40 15.02 -9.95 -4.59
C ILE A 40 15.38 -11.08 -3.63
N LYS A 41 14.44 -11.97 -3.29
CA LYS A 41 14.75 -13.18 -2.50
C LYS A 41 15.87 -14.01 -3.13
N SER A 42 15.76 -14.26 -4.44
CA SER A 42 16.76 -15.03 -5.20
C SER A 42 18.13 -14.33 -5.21
N LEU A 43 18.16 -12.99 -5.22
CA LEU A 43 19.41 -12.22 -5.08
C LEU A 43 20.06 -12.47 -3.73
N TRP A 44 19.28 -12.49 -2.65
CA TRP A 44 19.79 -12.75 -1.30
C TRP A 44 20.24 -14.20 -1.10
N ASP A 45 19.52 -15.16 -1.68
CA ASP A 45 19.93 -16.57 -1.66
C ASP A 45 21.31 -16.78 -2.33
N ASN A 46 21.67 -15.90 -3.26
CA ASN A 46 22.95 -15.92 -3.99
C ASN A 46 23.84 -14.71 -3.67
N TYR A 47 23.63 -14.08 -2.50
CA TYR A 47 24.16 -12.75 -2.18
C TYR A 47 25.66 -12.63 -2.43
N TRP A 48 26.49 -13.56 -1.93
CA TRP A 48 27.94 -13.48 -2.06
C TRP A 48 28.40 -13.42 -3.53
N ARG A 49 27.87 -14.29 -4.38
CA ARG A 49 28.25 -14.39 -5.80
C ARG A 49 27.80 -13.17 -6.57
N LEU A 50 26.55 -12.76 -6.35
CA LEU A 50 25.97 -11.62 -7.06
C LEU A 50 26.55 -10.30 -6.57
N ASN A 51 26.87 -10.16 -5.28
CA ASN A 51 27.51 -8.96 -4.75
C ASN A 51 28.91 -8.78 -5.35
N TYR A 52 29.67 -9.87 -5.52
CA TYR A 52 30.95 -9.82 -6.23
C TYR A 52 30.79 -9.28 -7.66
N ILE A 53 29.82 -9.81 -8.41
CA ILE A 53 29.55 -9.40 -9.80
C ILE A 53 29.11 -7.93 -9.87
N VAL A 54 28.14 -7.52 -9.04
CA VAL A 54 27.61 -6.15 -9.05
C VAL A 54 28.67 -5.15 -8.57
N ARG A 55 29.53 -5.54 -7.62
CA ARG A 55 30.66 -4.72 -7.20
C ARG A 55 31.71 -4.55 -8.30
N ALA A 56 32.09 -5.63 -8.98
CA ALA A 56 32.99 -5.53 -10.13
C ALA A 56 32.38 -4.65 -11.23
N ALA A 57 31.09 -4.80 -11.51
CA ALA A 57 30.36 -3.96 -12.45
C ALA A 57 30.39 -2.47 -12.05
N ALA A 58 30.30 -2.17 -10.75
CA ALA A 58 30.39 -0.80 -10.23
C ALA A 58 31.81 -0.22 -10.31
N GLU A 59 32.83 -1.03 -10.01
CA GLU A 59 34.25 -0.64 -10.11
C GLU A 59 34.66 -0.39 -11.58
N LEU A 60 34.09 -1.14 -12.52
CA LEU A 60 34.28 -0.95 -13.96
C LEU A 60 33.40 0.17 -14.56
N GLY A 61 32.52 0.81 -13.77
CA GLY A 61 31.61 1.87 -14.23
C GLY A 61 30.43 1.40 -15.09
N SER A 62 30.26 0.09 -15.30
CA SER A 62 29.13 -0.49 -16.05
C SER A 62 27.80 -0.44 -15.29
N TYR A 63 27.86 -0.27 -13.98
CA TYR A 63 26.73 0.03 -13.11
C TYR A 63 27.10 1.22 -12.22
N VAL A 64 26.27 2.26 -12.19
CA VAL A 64 26.48 3.42 -11.33
C VAL A 64 25.37 3.43 -10.28
N PRO A 65 25.68 3.05 -9.01
CA PRO A 65 24.66 3.00 -7.97
C PRO A 65 24.06 4.38 -7.70
N ASN A 66 22.72 4.46 -7.72
CA ASN A 66 22.00 5.69 -7.41
C ASN A 66 21.97 5.92 -5.90
N ARG A 67 22.87 6.77 -5.43
CA ARG A 67 23.02 7.09 -4.00
C ARG A 67 21.89 7.96 -3.44
N ASP A 68 21.18 8.70 -4.29
CA ASP A 68 20.06 9.55 -3.85
C ASP A 68 18.91 8.70 -3.31
N ILE A 69 18.74 7.48 -3.82
CA ILE A 69 17.74 6.53 -3.33
C ILE A 69 18.06 6.11 -1.88
N ILE A 70 19.33 5.92 -1.54
CA ILE A 70 19.76 5.61 -0.16
C ILE A 70 19.34 6.74 0.78
N THR A 71 19.53 7.99 0.34
CA THR A 71 19.10 9.20 1.06
C THR A 71 17.57 9.28 1.15
N SER A 72 16.83 8.90 0.11
CA SER A 72 15.36 8.90 0.10
C SER A 72 14.74 7.95 1.13
N PHE A 73 15.36 6.78 1.34
CA PHE A 73 14.99 5.85 2.43
C PHE A 73 15.54 6.30 3.79
N HIS A 74 16.13 7.49 3.88
CA HIS A 74 16.73 8.09 5.07
C HIS A 74 17.70 7.13 5.78
N LEU A 75 18.26 6.13 5.10
CA LEU A 75 19.32 5.27 5.63
C LEU A 75 20.45 6.20 6.05
N SER A 76 20.76 6.26 7.34
CA SER A 76 21.48 7.39 7.97
C SER A 76 22.68 7.88 7.18
N ALA A 77 22.89 9.20 7.13
CA ALA A 77 24.05 9.89 6.54
C ALA A 77 25.40 9.51 7.19
N GLN A 78 25.39 8.70 8.24
CA GLN A 78 26.59 8.01 8.70
C GLN A 78 26.91 6.97 7.64
N GLN A 79 28.02 7.13 6.91
CA GLN A 79 28.49 6.31 5.79
C GLN A 79 28.42 4.79 6.05
N VAL A 80 27.23 4.21 6.08
CA VAL A 80 27.04 2.80 5.88
C VAL A 80 27.30 2.64 4.41
N LYS A 81 28.52 2.19 4.09
CA LYS A 81 28.91 1.76 2.75
C LYS A 81 27.97 0.61 2.38
N THR A 82 26.81 0.97 1.87
CA THR A 82 25.81 0.04 1.36
C THR A 82 26.44 -0.60 0.13
N ASP A 83 26.48 -1.92 0.11
CA ASP A 83 27.10 -2.62 -1.01
C ASP A 83 26.28 -2.38 -2.30
N PRO A 84 26.93 -2.42 -3.47
CA PRO A 84 26.27 -2.16 -4.75
C PRO A 84 25.06 -3.07 -5.04
N LEU A 85 25.05 -4.32 -4.55
CA LEU A 85 23.90 -5.21 -4.73
C LEU A 85 22.69 -4.77 -3.90
N THR A 86 22.91 -4.33 -2.66
CA THR A 86 21.85 -3.74 -1.84
C THR A 86 21.32 -2.44 -2.46
N THR A 87 22.18 -1.57 -3.00
CA THR A 87 21.71 -0.36 -3.70
C THR A 87 20.87 -0.69 -4.92
N LEU A 88 21.30 -1.66 -5.74
CA LEU A 88 20.52 -2.14 -6.88
C LEU A 88 19.15 -2.68 -6.44
N ALA A 89 19.08 -3.45 -5.36
CA ALA A 89 17.84 -3.98 -4.83
C ALA A 89 16.88 -2.86 -4.38
N LEU A 90 17.40 -1.85 -3.69
CA LEU A 90 16.62 -0.66 -3.31
C LEU A 90 16.15 0.13 -4.53
N GLU A 91 16.98 0.24 -5.57
CA GLU A 91 16.60 0.86 -6.85
C GLU A 91 15.43 0.14 -7.53
N MET A 92 15.43 -1.19 -7.50
CA MET A 92 14.34 -1.99 -8.05
C MET A 92 13.04 -1.82 -7.24
N VAL A 93 13.13 -1.81 -5.91
CA VAL A 93 11.99 -1.49 -5.03
C VAL A 93 11.45 -0.10 -5.35
N PHE A 94 12.32 0.91 -5.40
CA PHE A 94 11.92 2.28 -5.70
C PHE A 94 11.25 2.41 -7.07
N SER A 95 11.79 1.76 -8.11
CA SER A 95 11.16 1.72 -9.43
C SER A 95 9.77 1.09 -9.40
N LEU A 96 9.59 0.02 -8.63
CA LEU A 96 8.28 -0.59 -8.44
C LEU A 96 7.33 0.37 -7.72
N GLU A 97 7.77 1.08 -6.68
CA GLU A 97 6.93 2.08 -6.00
C GLU A 97 6.47 3.18 -6.95
N VAL A 98 7.37 3.71 -7.78
CA VAL A 98 7.01 4.71 -8.82
C VAL A 98 6.00 4.12 -9.81
N LYS A 99 6.18 2.87 -10.24
CA LYS A 99 5.25 2.20 -11.16
C LYS A 99 3.87 2.00 -10.53
N LEU A 100 3.83 1.55 -9.27
CA LEU A 100 2.60 1.37 -8.51
C LEU A 100 1.89 2.71 -8.29
N ALA A 101 2.60 3.78 -7.97
CA ALA A 101 2.02 5.11 -7.83
C ALA A 101 1.35 5.57 -9.13
N LYS A 102 2.04 5.46 -10.27
CA LYS A 102 1.47 5.76 -11.60
C LYS A 102 0.26 4.90 -11.93
N ARG A 103 0.32 3.59 -11.68
CA ARG A 103 -0.83 2.68 -11.87
C ARG A 103 -2.00 3.06 -10.95
N SER A 104 -1.71 3.52 -9.75
CA SER A 104 -2.74 3.93 -8.79
C SER A 104 -3.55 5.15 -9.27
N GLU A 105 -2.98 5.99 -10.13
CA GLU A 105 -3.65 7.17 -10.70
C GLU A 105 -4.76 6.81 -11.70
N SER A 106 -4.74 5.58 -12.26
CA SER A 106 -5.80 5.13 -13.17
C SER A 106 -7.09 4.71 -12.44
N PHE A 107 -7.08 4.62 -11.11
CA PHE A 107 -8.26 4.25 -10.34
C PHE A 107 -9.17 5.48 -10.16
N PRO A 108 -10.44 5.40 -10.59
CA PRO A 108 -11.38 6.51 -10.43
C PRO A 108 -11.76 6.72 -8.94
N ASP A 109 -11.81 5.63 -8.18
CA ASP A 109 -12.13 5.66 -6.75
C ASP A 109 -10.86 5.90 -5.91
N HIS A 110 -10.85 6.99 -5.15
CA HIS A 110 -9.71 7.40 -4.33
C HIS A 110 -9.44 6.42 -3.19
N SER A 111 -10.48 5.85 -2.61
CA SER A 111 -10.36 4.84 -1.55
C SER A 111 -9.71 3.59 -2.10
N LEU A 112 -10.16 3.15 -3.29
CA LEU A 112 -9.61 1.99 -3.98
C LEU A 112 -8.14 2.17 -4.35
N ARG A 113 -7.77 3.38 -4.79
CA ARG A 113 -6.37 3.77 -5.04
C ARG A 113 -5.49 3.57 -3.81
N PHE A 114 -5.93 4.05 -2.65
CA PHE A 114 -5.14 3.91 -1.42
C PHE A 114 -5.10 2.47 -0.94
N LEU A 115 -6.21 1.72 -1.10
CA LEU A 115 -6.23 0.30 -0.77
C LEU A 115 -5.26 -0.53 -1.63
N PHE A 116 -5.19 -0.23 -2.92
CA PHE A 116 -4.22 -0.80 -3.85
C PHE A 116 -2.77 -0.57 -3.38
N LEU A 117 -2.45 0.68 -2.98
CA LEU A 117 -1.13 1.04 -2.48
C LEU A 117 -0.81 0.36 -1.14
N VAL A 118 -1.78 0.25 -0.23
CA VAL A 118 -1.62 -0.49 1.05
C VAL A 118 -1.28 -1.94 0.77
N ASN A 119 -2.06 -2.64 -0.05
CA ASN A 119 -1.88 -4.06 -0.33
C ASN A 119 -0.50 -4.35 -0.92
N ASN A 120 -0.07 -3.57 -1.92
CA ASN A 120 1.21 -3.79 -2.58
C ASN A 120 2.41 -3.40 -1.69
N THR A 121 2.33 -2.27 -0.97
CA THR A 121 3.42 -1.81 -0.08
C THR A 121 3.55 -2.73 1.14
N HIS A 122 2.43 -3.19 1.71
CA HIS A 122 2.45 -4.15 2.81
C HIS A 122 3.01 -5.50 2.40
N PHE A 123 2.67 -5.99 1.21
CA PHE A 123 3.29 -7.20 0.69
C PHE A 123 4.80 -7.04 0.56
N GLN A 124 5.29 -5.92 0.02
CA GLN A 124 6.74 -5.65 -0.02
C GLN A 124 7.34 -5.65 1.38
N TRP A 125 6.75 -4.93 2.33
CA TRP A 125 7.20 -4.91 3.72
C TRP A 125 7.29 -6.33 4.30
N GLN A 126 6.25 -7.15 4.14
CA GLN A 126 6.22 -8.50 4.66
C GLN A 126 7.28 -9.40 4.01
N GLN A 127 7.43 -9.34 2.69
CA GLN A 127 8.33 -10.22 1.95
C GLN A 127 9.79 -9.78 2.01
N LEU A 128 10.06 -8.49 2.18
CA LEU A 128 11.39 -7.90 2.02
C LEU A 128 12.03 -7.42 3.32
N HIS A 129 11.27 -7.30 4.42
CA HIS A 129 11.84 -6.89 5.71
C HIS A 129 13.03 -7.74 6.21
N PRO A 130 13.19 -9.04 5.91
CA PRO A 130 14.35 -9.80 6.39
C PRO A 130 15.65 -9.41 5.69
N PHE A 131 15.56 -8.80 4.51
CA PHE A 131 16.69 -8.55 3.61
C PHE A 131 17.26 -7.14 3.75
N PHE A 132 16.44 -6.20 4.22
CA PHE A 132 16.80 -4.80 4.34
C PHE A 132 16.90 -4.37 5.81
N SER A 133 17.48 -3.20 6.03
CA SER A 133 17.69 -2.66 7.38
C SER A 133 16.39 -2.37 8.13
N MET A 134 16.47 -2.29 9.46
CA MET A 134 15.34 -1.87 10.30
C MET A 134 14.77 -0.51 9.87
N LYS A 135 15.62 0.39 9.38
CA LYS A 135 15.20 1.72 8.95
C LYS A 135 14.38 1.70 7.65
N TYR A 136 14.68 0.80 6.72
CA TYR A 136 13.82 0.54 5.57
C TYR A 136 12.43 0.04 6.00
N LYS A 137 12.38 -0.87 6.97
CA LYS A 137 11.13 -1.39 7.55
C LYS A 137 10.29 -0.28 8.18
N GLU A 138 10.91 0.66 8.88
CA GLU A 138 10.25 1.82 9.49
C GLU A 138 9.66 2.75 8.43
N VAL A 139 10.42 3.10 7.39
CA VAL A 139 9.95 3.99 6.30
C VAL A 139 8.74 3.39 5.59
N LEU A 140 8.80 2.11 5.22
CA LEU A 140 7.65 1.45 4.62
C LEU A 140 6.45 1.37 5.57
N GLY A 141 6.69 1.12 6.86
CA GLY A 141 5.64 1.11 7.88
C GLY A 141 4.89 2.44 7.98
N LEU A 142 5.62 3.57 7.99
CA LEU A 142 5.04 4.92 8.00
C LEU A 142 4.23 5.19 6.73
N LYS A 143 4.73 4.74 5.57
CA LYS A 143 4.06 4.91 4.28
C LYS A 143 2.76 4.11 4.20
N ILE A 144 2.76 2.88 4.73
CA ILE A 144 1.54 2.05 4.86
C ILE A 144 0.51 2.77 5.74
N GLU A 145 0.95 3.34 6.86
CA GLU A 145 0.06 4.07 7.78
C GLU A 145 -0.57 5.31 7.12
N ASP A 146 0.23 6.10 6.40
CA ASP A 146 -0.25 7.25 5.63
C ASP A 146 -1.31 6.84 4.59
N TYR A 147 -1.09 5.74 3.87
CA TYR A 147 -2.08 5.23 2.91
C TYR A 147 -3.35 4.71 3.59
N ILE A 148 -3.26 4.05 4.74
CA ILE A 148 -4.42 3.62 5.52
C ILE A 148 -5.22 4.84 5.98
N GLN A 149 -4.55 5.87 6.49
CA GLN A 149 -5.21 7.10 6.91
C GLN A 149 -5.93 7.79 5.75
N LYS A 150 -5.29 7.88 4.58
CA LYS A 150 -5.91 8.44 3.37
C LYS A 150 -7.08 7.60 2.86
N TYR A 151 -6.99 6.28 2.94
CA TYR A 151 -8.11 5.37 2.67
C TYR A 151 -9.29 5.65 3.61
N LEU A 152 -9.04 5.74 4.92
CA LEU A 152 -10.08 6.01 5.92
C LEU A 152 -10.75 7.38 5.69
N GLN A 153 -9.96 8.40 5.36
CA GLN A 153 -10.48 9.73 5.03
C GLN A 153 -11.34 9.73 3.76
N ALA A 154 -10.89 9.09 2.69
CA ALA A 154 -11.66 9.01 1.45
C ALA A 154 -12.96 8.19 1.62
N SER A 155 -12.90 7.12 2.42
CA SER A 155 -13.97 6.12 2.55
C SER A 155 -15.02 6.45 3.61
N TRP A 156 -14.56 6.78 4.82
CA TRP A 156 -15.37 6.71 6.03
C TRP A 156 -15.61 8.08 6.65
N ALA A 157 -14.73 9.06 6.46
CA ALA A 157 -15.00 10.43 6.92
C ALA A 157 -16.32 11.02 6.36
N PRO A 158 -16.71 10.79 5.09
CA PRO A 158 -18.01 11.24 4.57
C PRO A 158 -19.22 10.51 5.18
N VAL A 159 -19.03 9.28 5.65
CA VAL A 159 -20.06 8.50 6.35
C VAL A 159 -20.23 9.07 7.75
N MET A 160 -19.12 9.23 8.48
CA MET A 160 -19.09 9.77 9.85
C MET A 160 -19.59 11.21 9.93
N SER A 161 -19.31 12.05 8.93
CA SER A 161 -19.80 13.44 8.92
C SER A 161 -21.33 13.54 8.95
N CYS A 162 -22.06 12.50 8.53
CA CYS A 162 -23.52 12.48 8.63
C CYS A 162 -24.02 12.48 10.08
N LEU A 163 -23.20 12.01 11.03
CA LEU A 163 -23.51 11.98 12.46
C LEU A 163 -23.11 13.30 13.15
N TYR A 164 -22.05 13.96 12.67
CA TYR A 164 -21.45 15.14 13.30
C TYR A 164 -21.90 16.48 12.69
N ASN A 165 -22.96 16.49 11.87
CA ASN A 165 -23.41 17.70 11.20
C ASN A 165 -23.57 18.89 12.18
N HIS A 166 -22.83 19.97 11.94
CA HIS A 166 -22.90 21.24 12.68
C HIS A 166 -24.22 22.01 12.45
N THR A 167 -25.30 21.34 12.04
CA THR A 167 -26.58 21.98 11.77
C THR A 167 -27.19 22.52 13.08
N PRO A 168 -27.71 23.76 13.08
CA PRO A 168 -28.38 24.34 14.24
C PRO A 168 -29.44 23.39 14.82
N ARG A 169 -29.52 23.37 16.16
CA ARG A 169 -30.30 22.40 16.98
C ARG A 169 -31.77 22.22 16.55
N TRP A 170 -32.33 23.20 15.84
CA TRP A 170 -33.72 23.28 15.39
C TRP A 170 -34.04 22.44 14.14
N PHE A 171 -33.05 22.12 13.28
CA PHE A 171 -33.24 21.27 12.08
C PHE A 171 -32.66 19.85 12.22
N ARG A 172 -32.14 19.51 13.41
CA ARG A 172 -31.19 18.41 13.60
C ARG A 172 -31.81 17.00 13.62
N LYS A 173 -33.13 16.87 13.81
CA LYS A 173 -33.67 15.61 14.35
C LYS A 173 -34.06 14.51 13.34
N ASN A 174 -34.32 14.82 12.07
CA ASN A 174 -35.02 13.84 11.21
C ASN A 174 -34.24 13.30 10.00
N SER A 175 -33.09 13.87 9.60
CA SER A 175 -32.41 13.48 8.35
C SER A 175 -30.99 12.90 8.53
N ALA A 176 -30.39 12.98 9.71
CA ALA A 176 -29.02 12.52 9.95
C ALA A 176 -28.88 10.99 9.85
N LEU A 177 -29.80 10.25 10.48
CA LEU A 177 -29.76 8.79 10.53
C LEU A 177 -30.03 8.12 9.17
N PRO A 178 -31.06 8.53 8.39
CA PRO A 178 -31.26 7.99 7.03
C PRO A 178 -30.11 8.31 6.08
N LYS A 179 -29.52 9.50 6.19
CA LYS A 179 -28.37 9.91 5.37
C LYS A 179 -27.10 9.13 5.73
N PHE A 180 -26.87 8.88 7.01
CA PHE A 180 -25.81 8.01 7.49
C PHE A 180 -25.99 6.59 6.93
N ASP A 181 -27.17 5.99 7.13
CA ASP A 181 -27.44 4.60 6.71
C ASP A 181 -27.28 4.45 5.19
N SER A 182 -27.82 5.38 4.41
CA SER A 182 -27.66 5.39 2.95
C SER A 182 -26.18 5.43 2.52
N LYS A 183 -25.36 6.33 3.10
CA LYS A 183 -23.93 6.41 2.79
C LYS A 183 -23.18 5.18 3.26
N PHE A 184 -23.49 4.69 4.46
CA PHE A 184 -22.88 3.49 5.01
C PHE A 184 -23.14 2.28 4.10
N GLN A 185 -24.38 2.05 3.69
CA GLN A 185 -24.72 0.94 2.78
C GLN A 185 -24.02 1.09 1.44
N LYS A 186 -23.93 2.30 0.88
CA LYS A 186 -23.21 2.55 -0.37
C LYS A 186 -21.72 2.21 -0.24
N THR A 187 -21.04 2.73 0.79
CA THR A 187 -19.62 2.44 1.04
C THR A 187 -19.40 0.95 1.30
N TYR A 188 -20.22 0.34 2.15
CA TYR A 188 -20.15 -1.07 2.47
C TYR A 188 -20.33 -1.98 1.25
N THR A 189 -21.34 -1.71 0.41
CA THR A 189 -21.62 -2.51 -0.78
C THR A 189 -20.54 -2.40 -1.85
N ALA A 190 -19.87 -1.24 -1.96
CA ALA A 190 -18.69 -1.10 -2.79
C ALA A 190 -17.50 -1.89 -2.22
N HIS A 191 -17.23 -1.72 -0.92
CA HIS A 191 -16.01 -2.23 -0.30
C HIS A 191 -16.03 -3.72 0.01
N LYS A 192 -17.21 -4.34 0.19
CA LYS A 192 -17.33 -5.78 0.52
C LYS A 192 -16.72 -6.71 -0.52
N HIS A 193 -16.49 -6.22 -1.74
CA HIS A 193 -15.85 -6.99 -2.81
C HIS A 193 -14.36 -6.66 -2.97
N TRP A 194 -13.85 -5.65 -2.25
CA TRP A 194 -12.45 -5.25 -2.33
C TRP A 194 -11.60 -6.16 -1.47
N LYS A 195 -10.65 -6.82 -2.12
CA LYS A 195 -9.77 -7.76 -1.45
C LYS A 195 -8.65 -7.02 -0.71
N VAL A 196 -8.51 -7.35 0.57
CA VAL A 196 -7.31 -7.07 1.37
C VAL A 196 -6.71 -8.43 1.68
N PRO A 197 -5.68 -8.91 0.96
CA PRO A 197 -5.20 -10.29 1.08
C PRO A 197 -4.65 -10.63 2.46
N ASP A 198 -4.02 -9.66 3.12
CA ASP A 198 -3.39 -9.86 4.42
C ASP A 198 -4.41 -9.87 5.59
N PRO A 199 -4.47 -10.96 6.39
CA PRO A 199 -5.41 -11.07 7.51
C PRO A 199 -5.19 -10.08 8.66
N GLU A 200 -3.95 -9.64 8.91
CA GLU A 200 -3.64 -8.67 9.98
C GLU A 200 -4.01 -7.25 9.56
N LEU A 201 -3.80 -6.89 8.29
CA LEU A 201 -4.34 -5.65 7.74
C LEU A 201 -5.85 -5.64 7.78
N ARG A 202 -6.48 -6.75 7.37
CA ARG A 202 -7.94 -6.92 7.34
C ARG A 202 -8.55 -6.84 8.74
N SER A 203 -8.08 -7.68 9.66
CA SER A 203 -8.67 -7.86 11.00
C SER A 203 -8.18 -6.80 11.99
N GLY A 204 -6.90 -6.48 11.91
CA GLY A 204 -6.19 -5.68 12.90
C GLY A 204 -6.30 -4.19 12.61
N ARG A 205 -5.87 -3.72 11.44
CA ARG A 205 -5.71 -2.28 11.21
C ARG A 205 -6.93 -1.64 10.56
N SER A 206 -7.43 -2.18 9.45
CA SER A 206 -8.59 -1.58 8.77
C SER A 206 -9.89 -1.69 9.58
N ARG A 207 -10.20 -2.88 10.13
CA ARG A 207 -11.44 -3.08 10.91
C ARG A 207 -11.43 -2.35 12.26
N ARG A 208 -10.31 -2.37 13.00
CA ARG A 208 -10.23 -1.59 14.26
C ARG A 208 -10.25 -0.10 13.99
N SER A 209 -9.49 0.42 13.01
CA SER A 209 -9.51 1.87 12.75
C SER A 209 -10.88 2.37 12.30
N VAL A 210 -11.66 1.56 11.56
CA VAL A 210 -13.07 1.89 11.27
C VAL A 210 -13.91 1.85 12.55
N ALA A 211 -13.78 0.82 13.37
CA ALA A 211 -14.53 0.71 14.63
C ALA A 211 -14.20 1.85 15.63
N GLU A 212 -12.92 2.20 15.77
CA GLU A 212 -12.41 3.28 16.62
C GLU A 212 -12.86 4.65 16.12
N ALA A 213 -12.79 4.90 14.80
CA ALA A 213 -13.33 6.11 14.20
C ALA A 213 -14.86 6.24 14.40
N CYS A 214 -15.56 5.12 14.60
CA CYS A 214 -17.00 5.07 14.88
C CYS A 214 -17.36 5.23 16.36
N THR A 215 -16.40 5.22 17.29
CA THR A 215 -16.65 5.39 18.74
C THR A 215 -16.23 6.78 19.24
N PRO A 216 -17.16 7.74 19.39
CA PRO A 216 -16.92 8.90 20.23
C PRO A 216 -17.16 8.52 21.69
N GLY A 217 -16.18 8.80 22.57
CA GLY A 217 -16.32 8.87 24.04
C GLY A 217 -17.24 7.83 24.68
N GLY A 218 -16.66 6.70 25.09
CA GLY A 218 -17.35 5.48 25.50
C GLY A 218 -18.64 5.66 26.30
N ALA A 219 -19.75 5.24 25.70
CA ALA A 219 -20.94 4.66 26.35
C ALA A 219 -22.00 4.33 25.28
N TRP A 220 -21.61 3.56 24.27
CA TRP A 220 -22.55 2.80 23.47
C TRP A 220 -21.82 1.49 23.18
N GLU A 221 -22.17 0.41 23.88
CA GLU A 221 -21.91 -0.93 23.34
C GLU A 221 -22.81 -1.08 22.11
N PRO A 222 -22.28 -1.39 20.92
CA PRO A 222 -23.20 -1.64 19.84
C PRO A 222 -22.82 -2.87 19.02
N TRP A 223 -23.86 -3.65 18.77
CA TRP A 223 -24.06 -4.56 17.66
C TRP A 223 -23.36 -4.20 16.32
N TRP A 224 -23.09 -2.90 16.07
CA TRP A 224 -22.33 -2.36 14.92
C TRP A 224 -20.87 -2.80 14.84
N CYS A 225 -20.12 -2.85 15.96
CA CYS A 225 -18.71 -3.30 15.96
C CYS A 225 -18.60 -4.78 15.53
N ARG A 226 -19.58 -5.61 15.90
CA ARG A 226 -19.63 -7.02 15.47
C ARG A 226 -19.91 -7.20 13.98
N ARG A 227 -20.67 -6.28 13.36
CA ARG A 227 -21.06 -6.37 11.95
C ARG A 227 -20.02 -5.75 11.01
N ALA A 228 -19.33 -4.69 11.44
CA ALA A 228 -18.15 -4.18 10.75
C ALA A 228 -16.94 -5.14 10.86
N ALA A 229 -16.85 -5.92 11.95
CA ALA A 229 -15.80 -6.93 12.12
C ALA A 229 -16.03 -8.21 11.28
N ALA A 230 -17.27 -8.46 10.84
CA ALA A 230 -17.66 -9.67 10.09
C ALA A 230 -17.52 -9.55 8.56
N ALA A 231 -17.22 -8.35 8.03
CA ALA A 231 -16.95 -8.09 6.61
C ALA A 231 -15.46 -7.85 6.38
#